data_AF-T0UQX0-F1
#
_entry.id   AF-T0UQX0-F1
#
_cell.length_a   1.000
_cell.length_b   1.000
_cell.length_c   1.000
_cell.angle_alpha   90.00
_cell.angle_beta   90.00
_cell.angle_gamma   90.00
#
_symmetry.space_group_name_H-M   'P 1'
#
loop_
_entity.id
_entity.type
_entity.pdbx_description
1 polymer ?
#
loop_
_entity_poly.entity_id
_entity_poly.type
_entity_poly.pdbx_seq_one_letter_code
_entity_poly.pdbx_strand_id
1 'polypeptide(L)'
;MAKTPCIAYRISSRQFQELLGFPSVVSLMLNTLTENHIYLMEHFHSSKNEPALVQFCRFLLDQAEASDKGDLVLDTFFTYQEIACYLGMHSVTIARMVKALRAEDMIDKCGHQIHITNPTQMAKLITEERKIDY
;
A
#
# COMPACT_ATOMS: atom_id res chain seq x y z
N MET A 1 13.63 -8.62 9.08
CA MET A 1 14.60 -7.50 9.16
C MET A 1 13.88 -6.22 8.78
N ALA A 2 14.34 -5.07 9.28
CA ALA A 2 13.76 -3.78 8.89
C ALA A 2 14.02 -3.52 7.39
N LYS A 3 13.03 -2.96 6.69
CA LYS A 3 13.08 -2.70 5.25
C LYS A 3 13.81 -1.40 4.90
N THR A 4 13.85 -0.47 5.85
CA THR A 4 14.59 0.79 5.79
C THR A 4 15.44 0.95 7.06
N PRO A 5 16.48 1.81 7.05
CA PRO A 5 17.21 2.13 8.27
C PRO A 5 16.25 2.68 9.34
N CYS A 6 16.13 1.99 10.47
CA CYS A 6 15.22 2.40 11.54
C CYS A 6 15.81 2.17 12.94
N ILE A 7 15.30 2.94 13.91
CA ILE A 7 15.60 2.77 15.33
C ILE A 7 14.36 2.15 15.98
N ALA A 8 14.51 0.93 16.49
CA ALA A 8 13.45 0.22 17.20
C ALA A 8 13.71 0.24 18.71
N TYR A 9 12.75 0.75 19.48
CA TYR A 9 12.79 0.72 20.93
C TYR A 9 12.12 -0.56 21.44
N ARG A 10 12.85 -1.34 22.24
CA ARG A 10 12.33 -2.56 22.87
C ARG A 10 11.79 -2.22 24.26
N ILE A 11 10.49 -2.43 24.45
CA ILE A 11 9.82 -2.30 25.75
C ILE A 11 9.50 -3.71 26.25
N SER A 12 9.83 -4.03 27.50
CA SER A 12 9.44 -5.32 28.08
C SER A 12 7.93 -5.36 28.37
N SER A 13 7.34 -6.56 28.38
CA SER A 13 5.91 -6.72 28.70
C SER A 13 5.54 -6.11 30.05
N ARG A 14 6.43 -6.21 31.05
CA ARG A 14 6.24 -5.60 32.36
C ARG A 14 6.20 -4.08 32.29
N GLN A 15 7.20 -3.46 31.66
CA GLN A 15 7.25 -2.00 31.51
C GLN A 15 6.07 -1.49 30.69
N PHE A 16 5.64 -2.23 29.67
CA PHE A 16 4.46 -1.88 28.90
C PHE A 16 3.18 -1.91 29.74
N GLN A 17 2.99 -2.93 30.59
CA GLN A 17 1.87 -2.97 31.52
C GLN A 17 1.88 -1.80 32.51
N GLU A 18 3.04 -1.42 33.03
CA GLU A 18 3.19 -0.25 33.88
C GLU A 18 2.80 1.04 33.11
N LEU A 19 3.16 1.15 31.83
CA LEU A 19 2.79 2.28 30.98
C LEU A 19 1.28 2.35 30.69
N LEU A 20 0.56 1.23 30.69
CA LEU A 20 -0.90 1.22 30.55
C LEU A 20 -1.63 1.82 31.78
N GLY A 21 -0.91 2.14 32.86
CA GLY A 21 -1.45 2.93 33.96
C GLY A 21 -1.68 4.41 33.61
N PHE A 22 -1.07 4.91 32.52
CA PHE A 22 -1.23 6.29 32.07
C PHE A 22 -2.38 6.39 31.06
N PRO A 23 -3.43 7.19 31.32
CA PRO A 23 -4.58 7.32 30.41
C PRO A 23 -4.22 7.74 28.99
N SER A 24 -3.17 8.56 28.82
CA SER A 24 -2.67 8.98 27.51
C SER A 24 -2.13 7.81 26.69
N VAL A 25 -1.41 6.88 27.33
CA VAL A 25 -0.90 5.67 26.67
C VAL A 25 -2.05 4.75 26.30
N VAL A 26 -3.02 4.56 27.19
CA VAL A 26 -4.22 3.75 26.89
C VAL A 26 -4.99 4.32 25.70
N SER A 27 -5.23 5.63 25.68
CA SER A 27 -5.92 6.28 24.56
C SER A 27 -5.14 6.16 23.26
N LEU A 28 -3.80 6.33 23.29
CA LEU A 28 -2.95 6.11 22.12
C LEU A 28 -3.08 4.67 21.59
N MET A 29 -2.97 3.68 22.48
CA MET A 29 -3.08 2.27 22.10
C MET A 29 -4.45 1.95 21.51
N LEU A 30 -5.53 2.43 22.13
CA LEU A 30 -6.88 2.22 21.60
C LEU A 30 -7.04 2.85 20.21
N ASN A 31 -6.61 4.10 20.03
CA ASN A 31 -6.69 4.78 18.73
C ASN A 31 -5.90 4.02 17.67
N THR A 32 -4.64 3.68 17.94
CA THR A 32 -3.79 2.93 17.00
C THR A 32 -4.38 1.55 16.68
N LEU A 33 -4.92 0.82 17.66
CA LEU A 33 -5.56 -0.47 17.42
C LEU A 33 -6.86 -0.34 16.60
N THR A 34 -7.67 0.69 16.88
CA THR A 34 -8.89 0.97 16.13
C THR A 34 -8.58 1.38 14.69
N GLU A 35 -7.60 2.26 14.47
CA GLU A 35 -7.13 2.63 13.13
C GLU A 35 -6.63 1.40 12.36
N ASN A 36 -5.80 0.57 13.00
CA ASN A 36 -5.33 -0.68 12.41
C ASN A 36 -6.50 -1.62 12.09
N HIS A 37 -7.53 -1.69 12.94
CA HIS A 37 -8.70 -2.53 12.70
C HIS A 37 -9.55 -2.03 11.53
N ILE A 38 -9.82 -0.72 11.47
CA ILE A 38 -10.54 -0.09 10.36
C ILE A 38 -9.79 -0.33 9.05
N TYR A 39 -8.47 -0.08 9.04
CA TYR A 39 -7.62 -0.33 7.89
C TYR A 39 -7.70 -1.80 7.43
N LEU A 40 -7.62 -2.77 8.36
CA LEU A 40 -7.75 -4.20 8.01
C LEU A 40 -9.15 -4.54 7.48
N MET A 41 -10.21 -3.93 8.03
CA MET A 41 -11.58 -4.12 7.56
C MET A 41 -11.77 -3.55 6.15
N GLU A 42 -11.32 -2.32 5.90
CA GLU A 42 -11.38 -1.69 4.57
C GLU A 42 -10.62 -2.51 3.54
N HIS A 43 -9.42 -2.97 3.90
CA HIS A 43 -8.60 -3.80 3.03
C HIS A 43 -9.26 -5.15 2.74
N PHE A 44 -9.92 -5.76 3.73
CA PHE A 44 -10.65 -7.02 3.57
C PHE A 44 -11.94 -6.86 2.76
N HIS A 45 -12.69 -5.77 2.96
CA HIS A 45 -13.90 -5.47 2.20
C HIS A 45 -13.57 -5.13 0.73
N SER A 46 -12.53 -4.34 0.49
CA SER A 46 -12.02 -4.04 -0.86
C SER A 46 -11.58 -5.32 -1.57
N SER A 47 -10.94 -6.24 -0.86
CA SER A 47 -10.51 -7.55 -1.38
C SER A 47 -11.67 -8.42 -1.89
N LYS A 48 -12.88 -8.29 -1.35
CA LYS A 48 -14.03 -9.14 -1.70
C LYS A 48 -14.93 -8.61 -2.81
N ASN A 49 -14.98 -7.30 -3.04
CA ASN A 49 -15.94 -6.70 -3.98
C ASN A 49 -15.30 -5.95 -5.15
N GLU A 50 -14.01 -5.62 -5.10
CA GLU A 50 -13.35 -4.87 -6.18
C GLU A 50 -12.49 -5.76 -7.07
N PRO A 51 -12.44 -5.49 -8.39
CA PRO A 51 -11.50 -6.15 -9.27
C PRO A 51 -10.06 -5.96 -8.77
N ALA A 52 -9.25 -7.02 -8.84
CA ALA A 52 -7.90 -6.99 -8.29
C ALA A 52 -7.00 -5.87 -8.90
N LEU A 53 -7.28 -5.46 -10.15
CA LEU A 53 -6.60 -4.32 -10.78
C LEU A 53 -6.97 -2.98 -10.14
N VAL A 54 -8.22 -2.80 -9.74
CA VAL A 54 -8.69 -1.58 -9.04
C VAL A 54 -7.97 -1.47 -7.70
N GLN A 55 -7.88 -2.58 -6.95
CA GLN A 55 -7.14 -2.63 -5.69
C GLN A 55 -5.66 -2.28 -5.89
N PHE A 56 -5.03 -2.79 -6.97
CA PHE A 56 -3.65 -2.47 -7.30
C PHE A 56 -3.46 -0.99 -7.67
N CYS A 57 -4.31 -0.42 -8.53
CA CYS A 57 -4.25 1.00 -8.88
C CYS A 57 -4.42 1.91 -7.65
N ARG A 58 -5.34 1.57 -6.75
CA ARG A 58 -5.58 2.35 -5.54
C ARG A 58 -4.36 2.28 -4.60
N PHE A 59 -3.80 1.07 -4.41
CA PHE A 59 -2.53 0.89 -3.72
C PHE A 59 -1.40 1.76 -4.29
N LEU A 60 -1.26 1.80 -5.63
CA LEU A 60 -0.23 2.63 -6.26
C LEU A 60 -0.40 4.11 -5.91
N LEU A 61 -1.64 4.64 -5.95
CA LEU A 61 -1.90 6.04 -5.61
C LEU A 61 -1.71 6.34 -4.13
N ASP A 62 -2.12 5.42 -3.25
CA ASP A 62 -2.04 5.61 -1.80
C ASP A 62 -0.60 5.53 -1.27
N GLN A 63 0.27 4.75 -1.92
CA GLN A 63 1.65 4.53 -1.50
C GLN A 63 2.68 5.32 -2.32
N ALA A 64 2.24 6.05 -3.34
CA ALA A 64 3.15 6.87 -4.14
C ALA A 64 3.55 8.15 -3.39
N GLU A 65 4.83 8.48 -3.49
CA GLU A 65 5.40 9.72 -2.97
C GLU A 65 5.84 10.61 -4.14
N ALA A 66 5.86 11.93 -3.92
CA ALA A 66 6.40 12.86 -4.89
C ALA A 66 7.94 12.75 -4.89
N SER A 67 8.51 12.44 -6.05
CA SER A 67 9.96 12.51 -6.27
C SER A 67 10.45 13.96 -6.29
N ASP A 68 11.77 14.17 -6.21
CA ASP A 68 12.42 15.49 -6.31
C ASP A 68 12.06 16.26 -7.59
N LYS A 69 11.58 15.56 -8.63
CA LYS A 69 11.15 16.14 -9.91
C LYS A 69 9.65 16.42 -9.99
N GLY A 70 8.89 16.08 -8.94
CA GLY A 70 7.43 16.22 -8.88
C GLY A 70 6.64 15.03 -9.43
N ASP A 71 7.31 14.00 -9.96
CA ASP A 71 6.65 12.78 -10.44
C ASP A 71 6.25 11.88 -9.27
N LEU A 72 5.10 11.23 -9.35
CA LEU A 72 4.65 10.24 -8.36
C LEU A 72 5.36 8.91 -8.58
N VAL A 73 6.04 8.41 -7.55
CA VAL A 73 6.83 7.18 -7.61
C VAL A 73 6.58 6.32 -6.38
N LEU A 74 6.67 5.00 -6.55
CA LEU A 74 6.73 4.08 -5.40
C LEU A 74 8.19 3.95 -4.94
N ASP A 75 8.41 3.80 -3.65
CA ASP A 75 9.75 3.43 -3.15
C ASP A 75 10.14 2.03 -3.66
N THR A 76 11.44 1.83 -3.91
CA THR A 76 12.01 0.56 -4.36
C THR A 76 11.82 -0.61 -3.40
N PHE A 77 11.48 -0.38 -2.13
CA PHE A 77 11.13 -1.45 -1.20
C PHE A 77 9.86 -2.21 -1.62
N PHE A 78 8.97 -1.57 -2.39
CA PHE A 78 7.76 -2.20 -2.93
C PHE A 78 8.08 -3.11 -4.11
N THR A 79 8.72 -4.24 -3.81
CA THR A 79 8.90 -5.32 -4.79
C THR A 79 7.56 -5.97 -5.15
N TYR A 80 7.49 -6.69 -6.26
CA TYR A 80 6.25 -7.41 -6.65
C TYR A 80 5.80 -8.41 -5.58
N GLN A 81 6.74 -8.99 -4.82
CA GLN A 81 6.41 -9.90 -3.73
C GLN A 81 5.80 -9.15 -2.55
N GLU A 82 6.32 -7.97 -2.22
CA GLU A 82 5.79 -7.15 -1.13
C GLU A 82 4.39 -6.62 -1.46
N ILE A 83 4.18 -6.15 -2.68
CA ILE A 83 2.87 -5.72 -3.17
C ILE A 83 1.89 -6.90 -3.14
N ALA A 84 2.33 -8.07 -3.59
CA ALA A 84 1.51 -9.29 -3.56
C ALA A 84 1.11 -9.69 -2.14
N CYS A 85 2.04 -9.63 -1.19
CA CYS A 85 1.74 -9.87 0.23
C CYS A 85 0.75 -8.85 0.79
N TYR A 86 0.92 -7.57 0.45
CA TYR A 86 0.03 -6.50 0.90
C TYR A 86 -1.39 -6.66 0.36
N LEU A 87 -1.52 -6.97 -0.93
CA LEU A 87 -2.81 -7.12 -1.61
C LEU A 87 -3.45 -8.51 -1.45
N GLY A 88 -2.75 -9.48 -0.82
CA GLY A 88 -3.23 -10.85 -0.72
C GLY A 88 -3.32 -11.57 -2.08
N MET A 89 -2.44 -11.21 -3.02
CA MET A 89 -2.42 -11.70 -4.40
C MET A 89 -1.15 -12.51 -4.70
N HIS A 90 -1.10 -13.18 -5.85
CA HIS A 90 0.13 -13.79 -6.34
C HIS A 90 1.01 -12.75 -7.02
N SER A 91 2.34 -12.83 -6.83
CA SER A 91 3.31 -11.92 -7.47
C SER A 91 3.24 -11.96 -9.01
N VAL A 92 2.86 -13.10 -9.59
CA VAL A 92 2.61 -13.24 -11.03
C VAL A 92 1.43 -12.37 -11.48
N THR A 93 0.38 -12.26 -10.65
CA THR A 93 -0.77 -11.39 -10.93
C THR A 93 -0.36 -9.92 -10.91
N ILE A 94 0.47 -9.50 -9.94
CA ILE A 94 1.04 -8.15 -9.90
C ILE A 94 1.87 -7.87 -11.16
N ALA A 95 2.73 -8.79 -11.59
CA ALA A 95 3.52 -8.63 -12.80
C ALA A 95 2.64 -8.46 -14.07
N ARG A 96 1.54 -9.20 -14.17
CA ARG A 96 0.55 -9.07 -15.26
C ARG A 96 -0.14 -7.71 -15.23
N MET A 97 -0.58 -7.26 -14.07
CA MET A 97 -1.20 -5.93 -13.90
C MET A 97 -0.24 -4.79 -14.23
N VAL A 98 1.02 -4.87 -13.78
CA VAL A 98 2.04 -3.87 -14.14
C VAL A 98 2.23 -3.81 -15.66
N LYS A 99 2.28 -4.96 -16.32
CA LYS A 99 2.36 -5.02 -17.78
C LYS A 99 1.13 -4.37 -18.46
N ALA A 100 -0.07 -4.65 -17.95
CA ALA A 100 -1.31 -4.09 -18.48
C ALA A 100 -1.38 -2.55 -18.30
N LEU A 101 -1.07 -2.04 -17.11
CA LEU A 101 -1.07 -0.59 -16.84
C LEU A 101 0.01 0.15 -17.64
N ARG A 102 1.14 -0.48 -17.91
CA ARG A 102 2.19 0.08 -18.77
C ARG A 102 1.75 0.14 -20.24
N ALA A 103 0.97 -0.84 -20.72
CA ALA A 103 0.42 -0.82 -22.08
C ALA A 103 -0.62 0.29 -22.30
N GLU A 104 -1.20 0.79 -21.21
CA GLU A 104 -2.17 1.89 -21.20
C GLU A 104 -1.52 3.25 -20.82
N ASP A 105 -0.19 3.32 -20.80
CA ASP A 105 0.61 4.51 -20.46
C ASP A 105 0.29 5.12 -19.08
N MET A 106 -0.26 4.33 -18.14
CA MET A 106 -0.61 4.79 -16.79
C MET A 106 0.56 4.75 -15.82
N ILE A 107 1.51 3.84 -16.07
CA ILE A 107 2.75 3.70 -15.31
C ILE A 107 3.92 3.45 -16.23
N ASP A 108 5.13 3.77 -15.77
CA ASP A 108 6.37 3.29 -16.35
C ASP A 108 7.27 2.66 -15.29
N LYS A 109 8.28 1.91 -15.74
CA LYS A 109 9.24 1.21 -14.88
C LYS A 109 10.65 1.71 -15.16
N CYS A 110 11.19 2.47 -14.23
CA CYS A 110 12.59 2.90 -14.24
C CYS A 110 13.40 2.00 -13.31
N GLY A 111 14.05 0.98 -13.88
CA GLY A 111 14.80 -0.01 -13.10
C GLY A 111 13.90 -0.86 -12.20
N HIS A 112 14.03 -0.72 -10.87
CA HIS A 112 13.18 -1.41 -9.89
C HIS A 112 12.02 -0.54 -9.38
N GLN A 113 11.94 0.72 -9.81
CA GLN A 113 10.96 1.68 -9.35
C GLN A 113 9.77 1.77 -10.31
N ILE A 114 8.56 1.90 -9.76
CA ILE A 114 7.33 2.16 -10.52
C ILE A 114 7.07 3.67 -10.47
N HIS A 115 6.89 4.27 -11.65
CA HIS A 115 6.54 5.68 -11.83
C HIS A 115 5.09 5.76 -12.30
N ILE A 116 4.29 6.62 -11.68
CA ILE A 116 2.91 6.85 -12.07
C ILE A 116 2.89 8.04 -13.03
N THR A 117 2.74 7.75 -14.32
CA THR A 117 2.78 8.75 -15.40
C THR A 117 1.44 9.45 -15.58
N ASN A 118 0.32 8.76 -15.31
CA ASN A 118 -1.01 9.32 -15.46
C ASN A 118 -1.93 9.00 -14.26
N PRO A 119 -1.74 9.69 -13.12
CA PRO A 119 -2.55 9.46 -11.93
C PRO A 119 -4.03 9.79 -12.14
N THR A 120 -4.36 10.75 -13.02
CA THR A 120 -5.75 11.13 -13.32
C THR A 120 -6.50 10.01 -14.06
N GLN A 121 -5.87 9.37 -15.04
CA GLN A 121 -6.46 8.22 -15.74
C GLN A 121 -6.62 7.01 -14.81
N MET A 122 -5.63 6.78 -13.93
CA MET A 122 -5.69 5.73 -12.92
C MET A 122 -6.87 5.95 -11.94
N ALA A 123 -7.07 7.18 -11.46
CA ALA A 123 -8.20 7.53 -10.61
C ALA A 123 -9.57 7.34 -11.30
N LYS A 124 -9.66 7.62 -12.61
CA LYS A 124 -10.87 7.33 -13.40
C LYS A 124 -11.14 5.83 -13.50
N LEU A 125 -10.12 5.01 -13.75
CA LEU A 125 -10.26 3.55 -13.78
C LEU A 125 -10.84 3.00 -12.48
N ILE A 126 -10.38 3.52 -11.34
CA ILE A 126 -10.88 3.15 -10.02
C ILE A 126 -12.36 3.51 -9.87
N THR A 127 -12.75 4.73 -10.27
CA THR A 127 -14.13 5.21 -10.15
C THR A 127 -15.10 4.49 -11.09
N GLU A 128 -14.64 4.12 -12.28
CA GLU A 128 -15.45 3.46 -13.32
C GLU A 128 -15.47 1.93 -13.19
N GLU A 129 -14.72 1.36 -12.23
CA GLU A 129 -14.49 -0.10 -12.08
C GLU A 129 -14.15 -0.79 -13.41
N ARG A 130 -13.43 -0.08 -14.28
CA ARG A 130 -13.24 -0.49 -15.67
C ARG A 130 -12.41 -1.77 -15.73
N LYS A 131 -12.91 -2.77 -16.45
CA LYS A 131 -12.19 -4.02 -16.66
C LYS A 131 -11.11 -3.82 -17.70
N ILE A 132 -9.85 -4.02 -17.29
CA ILE A 132 -8.74 -4.29 -18.19
C ILE A 132 -8.38 -5.75 -18.01
N ASP A 133 -8.19 -6.46 -19.11
CA ASP A 133 -7.71 -7.85 -19.08
C ASP A 133 -6.20 -7.87 -18.81
N TYR A 134 -5.79 -8.62 -17.79
CA TYR A 134 -4.39 -8.80 -17.39
C TYR A 134 -4.08 -10.26 -17.16
#